data_AF-A0A182ET98-F1
#
_entry.id   AF-A0A182ET98-F1
#
_cell.length_a   1.000
_cell.length_b   1.000
_cell.length_c   1.000
_cell.angle_alpha   90.00
_cell.angle_beta   90.00
_cell.angle_gamma   90.00
#
_symmetry.space_group_name_H-M   'P 1'
#
loop_
_entity.id
_entity.type
_entity.pdbx_description
1 polymer ?
#
loop_
_entity_poly.entity_id
_entity_poly.type
_entity_poly.pdbx_seq_one_letter_code
_entity_poly.pdbx_strand_id
1 'polypeptide(L)'
;MDEQHQQPSMIDRNSKEAIVSAKDTMPEDDSNRNVNPENVFKPRWGPHHHGAKKLAALYSREKRLQEIISTGIGITELLIVIYLLVWRFELSSLPYVLFYAILGIVTADLLSGLVHWAADSFGTVDTFIGR
;
A
#
# COMPACT_ATOMS: atom_id res chain seq x y z
N MET A 1 -17.60 -31.53 60.95
CA MET A 1 -16.36 -31.40 60.15
C MET A 1 -16.83 -30.86 58.82
N ASP A 2 -16.86 -29.53 58.75
CA ASP A 2 -17.65 -28.79 57.77
C ASP A 2 -16.90 -28.74 56.43
N GLU A 3 -17.48 -29.33 55.39
CA GLU A 3 -17.04 -29.14 54.01
C GLU A 3 -17.48 -27.75 53.53
N GLN A 4 -16.59 -26.77 53.63
CA GLN A 4 -16.80 -25.46 53.02
C GLN A 4 -16.55 -25.55 51.51
N HIS A 5 -17.63 -25.63 50.74
CA HIS A 5 -17.60 -25.33 49.30
C HIS A 5 -17.28 -23.85 49.08
N GLN A 6 -15.99 -23.54 49.00
CA GLN A 6 -15.50 -22.22 48.62
C GLN A 6 -15.79 -21.99 47.13
N GLN A 7 -16.90 -21.34 46.80
CA GLN A 7 -17.13 -20.86 45.44
C GLN A 7 -16.00 -19.88 45.06
N PRO A 8 -15.31 -20.08 43.92
CA PRO A 8 -14.28 -19.15 43.47
C PRO A 8 -14.89 -17.76 43.26
N SER A 9 -14.27 -16.73 43.83
CA SER A 9 -14.78 -15.37 43.86
C SER A 9 -15.05 -14.87 42.43
N MET A 10 -16.17 -14.15 42.27
CA MET A 10 -16.59 -13.59 40.97
C MET A 10 -15.50 -12.69 40.35
N ILE A 11 -14.63 -12.10 41.18
CA ILE A 11 -13.50 -11.26 40.76
C ILE A 11 -12.39 -12.10 40.10
N ASP A 12 -12.07 -13.29 40.64
CA ASP A 12 -11.06 -14.19 40.06
C ASP A 12 -11.54 -14.77 38.71
N ARG A 13 -12.84 -15.07 38.60
CA ARG A 13 -13.45 -15.51 37.34
C ARG A 13 -13.43 -14.42 36.28
N ASN A 14 -13.85 -13.21 36.61
CA ASN A 14 -13.88 -12.10 35.65
C ASN A 14 -12.46 -11.67 35.24
N SER A 15 -11.48 -11.78 36.15
CA SER A 15 -10.06 -11.54 35.84
C SER A 15 -9.51 -12.61 34.89
N LYS A 16 -9.85 -13.88 35.11
CA LYS A 16 -9.45 -14.99 34.22
C LYS A 16 -10.15 -14.91 32.88
N GLU A 17 -11.44 -14.57 32.83
CA GLU A 17 -12.17 -14.34 31.58
C GLU A 17 -11.66 -13.13 30.81
N ALA A 18 -11.29 -12.03 31.48
CA ALA A 18 -10.65 -10.88 30.85
C ALA A 18 -9.25 -11.22 30.31
N ILE A 19 -8.46 -12.03 31.04
CA ILE A 19 -7.12 -12.49 30.60
C ILE A 19 -7.23 -13.49 29.44
N VAL A 20 -8.27 -14.34 29.43
CA VAL A 20 -8.55 -15.27 28.32
C VAL A 20 -9.07 -14.49 27.10
N SER A 21 -9.99 -13.55 27.29
CA SER A 21 -10.54 -12.70 26.21
C SER A 21 -9.48 -11.80 25.57
N ALA A 22 -8.51 -11.28 26.34
CA ALA A 22 -7.41 -10.48 25.79
C ALA A 22 -6.39 -11.32 25.00
N LYS A 23 -6.23 -12.62 25.33
CA LYS A 23 -5.42 -13.55 24.55
C LYS A 23 -6.12 -14.09 23.31
N ASP A 24 -7.46 -14.12 23.33
CA ASP A 24 -8.29 -14.60 22.22
C ASP A 24 -8.71 -13.49 21.23
N THR A 25 -8.43 -12.22 21.56
CA THR A 25 -8.65 -11.12 20.62
C THR A 25 -7.37 -10.86 19.83
N MET A 26 -7.31 -11.47 18.64
CA MET A 26 -6.25 -11.39 17.61
C MET A 26 -5.04 -12.34 17.84
N PRO A 27 -5.17 -13.63 17.50
CA PRO A 27 -4.06 -14.56 17.49
C PRO A 27 -3.09 -14.22 16.35
N GLU A 28 -1.84 -13.95 16.74
CA GLU A 28 -0.54 -14.23 16.11
C GLU A 28 -0.26 -14.02 14.60
N ASP A 29 -1.21 -13.71 13.73
CA ASP A 29 -0.93 -13.58 12.28
C ASP A 29 -0.86 -12.14 11.78
N ASP A 30 -0.41 -11.21 12.64
CA ASP A 30 0.13 -9.97 12.10
C ASP A 30 1.51 -10.25 11.47
N SER A 31 1.51 -10.56 10.18
CA SER A 31 2.74 -10.70 9.38
C SER A 31 3.68 -9.49 9.50
N ASN A 32 3.19 -8.31 9.91
CA ASN A 32 4.00 -7.11 10.09
C ASN A 32 4.66 -7.00 11.48
N ARG A 33 4.24 -7.82 12.46
CA ARG A 33 4.66 -7.78 13.88
C ARG A 33 4.58 -6.37 14.46
N ASN A 34 3.41 -5.72 14.42
CA ASN A 34 3.20 -4.39 15.00
C ASN A 34 3.13 -4.38 16.55
N VAL A 35 3.28 -5.54 17.20
CA VAL A 35 3.22 -5.67 18.66
C VAL A 35 4.45 -5.02 19.30
N ASN A 36 4.21 -4.02 20.16
CA ASN A 36 5.29 -3.39 20.92
C ASN A 36 5.65 -4.34 22.09
N PRO A 37 6.88 -4.86 22.18
CA PRO A 37 7.27 -5.67 23.32
C PRO A 37 7.18 -4.80 24.58
N GLU A 38 6.41 -5.28 25.56
CA GLU A 38 6.26 -4.63 26.85
C GLU A 38 7.65 -4.47 27.47
N ASN A 39 8.01 -3.25 27.87
CA ASN A 39 9.32 -2.81 28.38
C ASN A 39 10.38 -2.32 27.36
N VAL A 40 10.04 -2.07 26.09
CA VAL A 40 10.97 -1.43 25.14
C VAL A 40 10.54 0.01 24.83
N PHE A 41 11.33 0.99 25.31
CA PHE A 41 11.14 2.43 25.07
C PHE A 41 11.62 2.89 23.68
N LYS A 42 11.77 1.97 22.73
CA LYS A 42 12.18 2.31 21.36
C LYS A 42 10.93 2.62 20.53
N PRO A 43 10.95 3.68 19.73
CA PRO A 43 9.83 3.99 18.84
C PRO A 43 9.54 2.80 17.92
N ARG A 44 8.26 2.41 17.84
CA ARG A 44 7.74 1.31 17.01
C ARG A 44 8.01 1.53 15.51
N TRP A 45 8.16 2.78 15.11
CA TRP A 45 8.46 3.24 13.76
C TRP A 45 9.97 3.43 13.54
N GLY A 46 10.44 3.12 12.33
CA GLY A 46 11.81 3.37 11.92
C GLY A 46 12.39 2.30 10.99
N PRO A 47 13.65 2.48 10.54
CA PRO A 47 14.31 1.60 9.56
C PRO A 47 14.45 0.15 10.03
N HIS A 48 14.39 -0.08 11.34
CA HIS A 48 14.63 -1.39 11.94
C HIS A 48 13.36 -2.26 12.10
N HIS A 49 12.15 -1.72 11.86
CA HIS A 49 10.92 -2.49 12.00
C HIS A 49 10.76 -3.54 10.89
N HIS A 50 10.17 -4.69 11.23
CA HIS A 50 10.08 -5.85 10.34
C HIS A 50 9.36 -5.54 9.02
N GLY A 51 8.28 -4.74 9.05
CA GLY A 51 7.58 -4.32 7.83
C GLY A 51 8.42 -3.42 6.92
N ALA A 52 9.29 -2.53 7.45
CA ALA A 52 10.08 -1.58 6.67
C ALA A 52 11.25 -2.29 6.01
N LYS A 53 11.82 -3.28 6.70
CA LYS A 53 12.80 -4.19 6.10
C LYS A 53 12.18 -5.05 5.01
N LYS A 54 10.96 -5.56 5.20
CA LYS A 54 10.23 -6.33 4.18
C LYS A 54 9.91 -5.46 2.96
N LEU A 55 9.45 -4.22 3.16
CA LEU A 55 9.21 -3.23 2.11
C LEU A 55 10.50 -2.86 1.35
N ALA A 56 11.60 -2.62 2.07
CA ALA A 56 12.90 -2.33 1.46
C ALA A 56 13.45 -3.53 0.67
N ALA A 57 13.22 -4.76 1.15
CA ALA A 57 13.62 -5.99 0.47
C ALA A 57 12.78 -6.27 -0.78
N LEU A 58 11.50 -5.86 -0.81
CA LEU A 58 10.60 -5.99 -1.96
C LEU A 58 10.85 -4.93 -3.05
N TYR A 59 11.70 -3.93 -2.78
CA TYR A 59 11.97 -2.85 -3.72
C TYR A 59 13.11 -3.25 -4.67
N SER A 60 12.76 -3.95 -5.75
CA SER A 60 13.71 -4.44 -6.75
C SER A 60 14.32 -3.30 -7.58
N ARG A 61 15.47 -3.57 -8.23
CA ARG A 61 16.10 -2.61 -9.16
C ARG A 61 15.18 -2.23 -10.32
N GLU A 62 14.38 -3.18 -10.78
CA GLU A 62 13.42 -2.98 -11.88
C GLU A 62 12.31 -2.02 -11.47
N LYS A 63 11.79 -2.16 -10.24
CA LYS A 63 10.79 -1.23 -9.70
C LYS A 63 11.33 0.19 -9.57
N ARG A 64 12.59 0.34 -9.10
CA ARG A 64 13.27 1.65 -9.10
C ARG A 64 13.36 2.26 -10.48
N LEU A 65 13.73 1.47 -11.48
CA LEU A 65 13.87 1.96 -12.86
C LEU A 65 12.52 2.38 -13.43
N GLN A 66 11.48 1.58 -13.22
CA GLN A 66 10.11 1.91 -13.64
C GLN A 66 9.65 3.24 -13.04
N GLU A 67 9.85 3.45 -11.74
CA GLU A 67 9.46 4.69 -11.07
C GLU A 67 10.22 5.92 -11.58
N ILE A 68 11.53 5.77 -11.85
CA ILE A 68 12.33 6.85 -12.43
C ILE A 68 11.82 7.22 -13.83
N ILE A 69 11.56 6.21 -14.67
CA ILE A 69 11.09 6.42 -16.04
C ILE A 69 9.69 7.04 -16.02
N SER A 70 8.74 6.48 -15.26
CA SER A 70 7.36 6.97 -15.21
C SER A 70 7.29 8.40 -14.69
N THR A 71 8.05 8.70 -13.63
CA THR A 71 8.10 10.04 -13.04
C THR A 71 8.77 11.03 -13.99
N GLY A 72 9.86 10.64 -14.63
CA GLY A 72 10.58 11.48 -15.59
C GLY A 72 9.74 11.84 -16.81
N ILE A 73 9.01 10.87 -17.37
CA ILE A 73 8.08 11.10 -18.47
C ILE A 73 6.93 12.02 -18.03
N GLY A 74 6.29 11.74 -16.88
CA GLY A 74 5.18 12.54 -16.39
C GLY A 74 5.54 14.01 -16.13
N ILE A 75 6.73 14.27 -15.55
CA ILE A 75 7.22 15.65 -15.37
C ILE A 75 7.46 16.33 -16.72
N THR A 76 8.07 15.61 -17.66
CA THR A 76 8.39 16.15 -18.99
C THR A 76 7.12 16.51 -19.76
N GLU A 77 6.11 15.64 -19.75
CA GLU A 77 4.81 15.90 -20.36
C GLU A 77 4.12 17.12 -19.72
N LEU A 78 4.14 17.24 -18.39
CA LEU A 78 3.58 18.39 -17.68
C LEU A 78 4.25 19.71 -18.14
N LEU A 79 5.59 19.72 -18.24
CA LEU A 79 6.34 20.90 -18.67
C LEU A 79 6.05 21.28 -20.12
N ILE A 80 5.94 20.29 -21.02
CA ILE A 80 5.59 20.52 -22.42
C ILE A 80 4.18 21.11 -22.54
N VAL A 81 3.19 20.56 -21.83
CA VAL A 81 1.81 21.07 -21.86
C VAL A 81 1.75 22.50 -21.33
N ILE A 82 2.41 22.79 -20.21
CA ILE A 82 2.48 24.15 -19.65
C ILE A 82 3.13 25.11 -20.64
N TYR A 83 4.25 24.72 -21.25
CA TYR A 83 4.96 25.54 -22.24
C TYR A 83 4.06 25.84 -23.45
N LEU A 84 3.40 24.83 -24.01
CA LEU A 84 2.49 24.99 -25.15
C LEU A 84 1.29 25.85 -24.80
N LEU A 85 0.74 25.71 -23.59
CA LEU A 85 -0.37 26.52 -23.13
C LEU A 85 0.07 27.98 -23.01
N VAL A 86 1.19 28.29 -22.34
CA VAL A 86 1.67 29.68 -22.22
C VAL A 86 1.98 30.30 -23.60
N TRP A 87 2.54 29.53 -24.53
CA TRP A 87 2.96 30.03 -25.84
C TRP A 87 1.81 30.22 -26.85
N ARG A 88 0.78 29.37 -26.81
CA ARG A 88 -0.27 29.28 -27.86
C ARG A 88 -1.70 29.52 -27.34
N PHE A 89 -1.89 29.77 -26.07
CA PHE A 89 -3.23 29.85 -25.51
C PHE A 89 -3.95 31.12 -25.94
N GLU A 90 -5.10 30.92 -26.57
CA GLU A 90 -6.09 31.93 -26.89
C GLU A 90 -7.41 31.52 -26.23
N LEU A 91 -8.19 32.47 -25.71
CA LEU A 91 -9.46 32.13 -25.03
C LEU A 91 -10.46 31.41 -25.96
N SER A 92 -10.36 31.64 -27.26
CA SER A 92 -11.15 30.95 -28.29
C SER A 92 -10.82 29.46 -28.42
N SER A 93 -9.61 29.03 -28.03
CA SER A 93 -9.20 27.63 -28.11
C SER A 93 -9.48 26.82 -26.84
N LEU A 94 -9.92 27.47 -25.77
CA LEU A 94 -10.31 26.87 -24.48
C LEU A 94 -11.26 25.65 -24.60
N PRO A 95 -12.36 25.67 -25.39
CA PRO A 95 -13.21 24.48 -25.52
C PRO A 95 -12.48 23.27 -26.10
N TYR A 96 -11.54 23.48 -27.04
CA TYR A 96 -10.72 22.40 -27.58
C TYR A 96 -9.74 21.87 -26.55
N VAL A 97 -9.11 22.75 -25.77
CA VAL A 97 -8.20 22.36 -24.68
C VAL A 97 -8.93 21.46 -23.66
N LEU A 98 -10.15 21.83 -23.27
CA LEU A 98 -10.96 21.01 -22.36
C LEU A 98 -11.35 19.67 -22.98
N PHE A 99 -11.73 19.66 -24.26
CA PHE A 99 -12.06 18.42 -24.98
C PHE A 99 -10.87 17.46 -25.01
N TYR A 100 -9.68 17.95 -25.37
CA TYR A 100 -8.46 17.13 -25.39
C TYR A 100 -8.00 16.72 -23.99
N ALA A 101 -8.24 17.53 -22.96
CA ALA A 101 -7.97 17.14 -21.57
C ALA A 101 -8.83 15.93 -21.15
N ILE A 102 -10.13 15.95 -21.45
CA ILE A 102 -11.03 14.81 -21.18
C ILE A 102 -10.58 13.58 -21.97
N LEU A 103 -10.28 13.76 -23.26
CA LEU A 103 -9.80 12.67 -24.11
C LEU A 103 -8.48 12.08 -23.59
N GLY A 104 -7.58 12.93 -23.08
CA GLY A 104 -6.34 12.53 -22.44
C GLY A 104 -6.57 11.69 -21.18
N ILE A 105 -7.51 12.07 -20.31
CA ILE A 105 -7.89 11.29 -19.12
C ILE A 105 -8.40 9.91 -19.53
N VAL A 106 -9.36 9.84 -20.46
CA VAL A 106 -9.92 8.58 -20.94
C VAL A 106 -8.82 7.69 -21.54
N THR A 107 -7.92 8.28 -22.32
CA THR A 107 -6.80 7.55 -22.93
C THR A 107 -5.85 7.01 -21.86
N ALA A 108 -5.53 7.81 -20.84
CA ALA A 108 -4.67 7.39 -19.74
C ALA A 108 -5.28 6.24 -18.92
N ASP A 109 -6.59 6.29 -18.65
CA ASP A 109 -7.31 5.22 -17.94
C ASP A 109 -7.32 3.92 -18.74
N LEU A 110 -7.54 4.00 -20.06
CA LEU A 110 -7.47 2.83 -20.94
C LEU A 110 -6.06 2.24 -21.03
N LEU A 111 -5.05 3.09 -21.23
CA LEU A 111 -3.65 2.65 -21.33
C LEU A 111 -3.15 2.05 -20.01
N SER A 112 -3.48 2.67 -18.88
CA SER A 112 -3.12 2.13 -17.57
C SER A 112 -3.81 0.79 -17.29
N GLY A 113 -5.09 0.64 -17.68
CA GLY A 113 -5.78 -0.65 -17.63
C GLY A 113 -5.16 -1.72 -18.53
N LEU A 114 -4.76 -1.34 -19.75
CA LEU A 114 -4.07 -2.24 -20.69
C LEU A 114 -2.71 -2.71 -20.14
N VAL A 115 -1.93 -1.81 -19.53
CA VAL A 115 -0.64 -2.14 -18.92
C VAL A 115 -0.82 -3.10 -17.74
N HIS A 116 -1.82 -2.89 -16.88
CA HIS A 116 -2.13 -3.85 -15.81
C HIS A 116 -2.56 -5.20 -16.37
N TRP A 117 -3.45 -5.22 -17.36
CA TRP A 117 -3.88 -6.46 -18.01
C TRP A 117 -2.70 -7.22 -18.65
N ALA A 118 -1.78 -6.50 -19.30
CA ALA A 118 -0.60 -7.08 -19.90
C ALA A 118 0.36 -7.66 -18.84
N ALA A 119 0.57 -6.97 -17.71
CA ALA A 119 1.40 -7.48 -16.62
C ALA A 119 0.82 -8.79 -16.04
N ASP A 120 -0.50 -8.86 -15.85
CA ASP A 120 -1.17 -10.04 -15.31
C ASP A 120 -1.21 -11.21 -16.31
N SER A 121 -1.29 -10.91 -17.61
CA SER A 121 -1.38 -11.94 -18.66
C SER A 121 -0.03 -12.48 -19.12
N PHE A 122 1.01 -11.64 -19.20
CA PHE A 122 2.34 -12.03 -19.70
C PHE A 122 3.35 -12.39 -18.60
N GLY A 123 3.03 -12.16 -17.32
CA GLY A 123 3.89 -12.48 -16.17
C GLY A 123 3.74 -13.89 -15.58
N THR A 124 2.83 -14.72 -16.12
CA THR A 124 2.64 -16.10 -15.64
C THR A 124 3.64 -17.05 -16.29
N VAL A 125 4.24 -17.94 -15.48
CA VAL A 125 5.32 -18.89 -15.80
C VAL A 125 5.09 -19.82 -17.00
N ASP A 126 3.88 -19.88 -17.55
CA ASP A 126 3.53 -20.64 -18.75
C ASP A 126 3.64 -19.83 -20.06
N THR A 127 4.01 -18.55 -19.99
CA THR A 127 4.13 -17.66 -21.16
C THR A 127 5.61 -17.31 -21.42
N PHE A 128 5.98 -17.30 -22.71
CA PHE A 128 7.29 -17.20 -23.39
C PHE A 128 8.56 -16.65 -22.68
N ILE A 129 8.46 -15.89 -21.60
CA ILE A 129 9.59 -15.34 -20.82
C ILE A 129 10.11 -16.29 -19.73
N GLY A 130 9.39 -17.38 -19.42
CA GLY A 130 9.76 -18.39 -18.43
C GLY A 130 10.58 -19.60 -18.94
N ARG A 131 11.34 -19.48 -20.05
CA ARG A 131 12.27 -20.53 -20.52
C ARG A 131 13.68 -20.02 -20.67
#